data_AF-A0A963T1T2-F1
#
_entry.id   AF-A0A963T1T2-F1
#
_cell.length_a   1.000
_cell.length_b   1.000
_cell.length_c   1.000
_cell.angle_alpha   90.00
_cell.angle_beta   90.00
_cell.angle_gamma   90.00
#
_symmetry.space_group_name_H-M   'P 1'
#
loop_
_entity.id
_entity.type
_entity.pdbx_description
1 polymer ?
#
loop_
_entity_poly.entity_id
_entity_poly.type
_entity_poly.pdbx_seq_one_letter_code
_entity_poly.pdbx_strand_id
1 'polypeptide(L)'
;MPLPLAPIAGIAIRYGSVALAAYALRQAMKVKINTGRTDQRAEDALDDTDEGIALHRPADRGQTNAAARFRRVIRWGRNAVEIDAAALGRFRVRKI
;
A
#
# COMPACT_ATOMS: atom_id res chain seq x y z
N MET A 1 24.58 28.36 30.89
CA MET A 1 24.60 29.10 29.59
C MET A 1 23.44 28.58 28.77
N PRO A 2 22.60 29.43 28.13
CA PRO A 2 21.53 28.94 27.27
C PRO A 2 22.12 28.15 26.11
N LEU A 3 21.85 26.84 26.05
CA LEU A 3 22.24 26.00 24.93
C LEU A 3 21.44 26.45 23.69
N PRO A 4 22.06 26.62 22.51
CA PRO A 4 21.38 26.99 21.29
C PRO A 4 20.61 25.78 20.74
N LEU A 5 19.59 25.35 21.48
CA LEU A 5 18.75 24.19 21.16
C LEU A 5 17.70 24.53 20.12
N ALA A 6 17.42 25.80 19.84
CA ALA A 6 16.35 26.20 18.93
C ALA A 6 16.46 25.59 17.51
N PRO A 7 17.63 25.55 16.85
CA PRO A 7 17.76 24.91 15.54
C PRO A 7 17.61 23.38 15.63
N ILE A 8 18.17 22.78 16.69
CA ILE A 8 18.21 21.32 16.89
C ILE A 8 16.82 20.79 17.27
N ALA A 9 16.06 21.52 18.08
CA ALA A 9 14.71 21.19 18.50
C ALA A 9 13.74 21.16 17.31
N GLY A 10 13.84 22.10 16.38
CA GLY A 10 13.01 22.09 15.16
C GLY A 10 13.28 20.87 14.27
N ILE A 11 14.55 20.51 14.10
CA ILE A 11 14.96 19.31 13.36
C ILE A 11 14.47 18.04 14.08
N ALA A 12 14.68 17.95 15.38
CA ALA A 12 14.27 16.80 16.20
C ALA A 12 12.75 16.60 16.18
N ILE A 13 11.95 17.66 16.23
CA ILE A 13 10.49 17.59 16.15
C ILE A 13 10.05 17.10 14.77
N ARG A 14 10.66 17.60 13.69
CA ARG A 14 10.29 17.22 12.31
C ARG A 14 10.61 15.77 12.00
N TYR A 15 11.80 15.30 12.35
CA TYR A 15 12.17 13.90 12.11
C TYR A 15 11.55 12.96 13.15
N GLY A 16 11.38 13.43 14.39
CA GLY A 16 10.69 12.70 15.45
C GLY A 16 9.21 12.46 15.11
N SER A 17 8.51 13.44 14.53
CA SER A 17 7.13 13.26 14.10
C SER A 17 6.99 12.29 12.94
N VAL A 18 7.91 12.32 11.96
CA VAL A 18 7.96 11.33 10.87
C VAL A 18 8.22 9.93 11.43
N ALA A 19 9.17 9.80 12.36
CA ALA A 19 9.48 8.53 13.01
C ALA A 19 8.28 7.98 13.80
N LEU A 20 7.58 8.84 14.55
CA LEU A 20 6.37 8.46 15.28
C LEU A 20 5.23 8.06 14.33
N ALA A 21 5.04 8.80 13.22
CA ALA A 21 4.03 8.44 12.23
C ALA A 21 4.33 7.07 11.58
N ALA A 22 5.59 6.82 11.21
CA ALA A 22 6.02 5.53 10.68
C ALA A 22 5.83 4.40 11.70
N TYR A 23 6.16 4.65 12.98
CA TYR A 23 5.97 3.70 14.06
C TYR A 23 4.49 3.38 14.30
N ALA A 24 3.63 4.40 14.36
CA ALA A 24 2.20 4.25 14.53
C ALA A 24 1.57 3.44 13.39
N LEU A 25 1.95 3.73 12.14
CA LEU A 25 1.52 2.95 10.96
C LEU A 25 1.97 1.50 11.07
N ARG A 26 3.23 1.24 11.42
CA ARG A 26 3.75 -0.12 11.61
C ARG A 26 2.97 -0.88 12.68
N GLN A 27 2.67 -0.23 13.81
CA GLN A 27 1.92 -0.84 14.89
C GLN A 27 0.48 -1.13 14.49
N ALA A 28 -0.17 -0.21 13.77
CA ALA A 28 -1.51 -0.41 13.24
C ALA A 28 -1.59 -1.59 12.26
N MET A 29 -0.57 -1.76 11.41
CA MET A 29 -0.46 -2.93 10.52
C MET A 29 -0.24 -4.22 11.31
N LYS A 30 0.69 -4.24 12.27
CA LYS A 30 1.00 -5.43 13.09
C LYS A 30 -0.23 -5.99 13.83
N VAL A 31 -1.08 -5.11 14.35
CA VAL A 31 -2.27 -5.51 15.13
C VAL A 31 -3.38 -6.10 14.25
N LYS A 32 -3.38 -5.84 12.94
CA LYS A 32 -4.48 -6.23 12.02
C LYS A 32 -4.12 -7.29 10.99
N ILE A 33 -2.85 -7.66 10.86
CA ILE A 33 -2.44 -8.75 9.97
C ILE A 33 -2.70 -10.07 10.69
N ASN A 34 -3.96 -10.51 10.68
CA ASN A 34 -4.26 -11.93 10.88
C ASN A 34 -3.74 -12.67 9.65
N THR A 35 -3.13 -13.84 9.84
CA THR A 35 -2.88 -14.78 8.74
C THR A 35 -4.22 -15.07 8.08
N GLY A 36 -4.43 -14.47 6.90
CA GLY A 36 -5.65 -14.64 6.13
C GLY A 36 -5.81 -16.08 5.69
N ARG A 37 -7.05 -16.52 5.50
CA ARG A 37 -7.32 -17.78 4.81
C ARG A 37 -6.88 -17.63 3.36
N THR A 38 -6.13 -18.58 2.83
CA THR A 38 -5.87 -18.67 1.39
C THR A 38 -7.20 -18.99 0.69
N ASP A 39 -7.66 -18.08 -0.15
CA ASP A 39 -8.86 -18.25 -0.98
C ASP A 39 -8.41 -18.27 -2.44
N GLN A 40 -8.41 -19.46 -3.05
CA GLN A 40 -7.85 -19.65 -4.40
C GLN A 40 -8.47 -18.70 -5.41
N ARG A 41 -9.76 -18.39 -5.29
CA ARG A 41 -10.44 -17.47 -6.24
C ARG A 41 -9.92 -16.04 -6.15
N ALA A 42 -9.46 -15.62 -4.97
CA ALA A 42 -8.88 -14.31 -4.79
C ALA A 42 -7.46 -14.26 -5.37
N GLU A 43 -6.69 -15.33 -5.20
CA GLU A 43 -5.36 -15.46 -5.81
C GLU A 43 -5.46 -15.47 -7.34
N ASP A 44 -6.36 -16.30 -7.90
CA ASP A 44 -6.59 -16.38 -9.35
C ASP A 44 -7.00 -15.01 -9.92
N ALA A 45 -7.86 -14.26 -9.22
CA ALA A 45 -8.26 -12.93 -9.65
C ALA A 45 -7.10 -11.91 -9.68
N LEU A 46 -6.11 -12.05 -8.79
CA LEU A 46 -4.90 -11.23 -8.81
C LEU A 46 -3.99 -11.63 -9.96
N ASP A 47 -3.87 -12.93 -10.24
CA ASP A 47 -3.08 -13.46 -11.36
C ASP A 47 -3.64 -13.05 -12.73
N ASP A 48 -4.96 -12.95 -12.86
CA ASP A 48 -5.66 -12.51 -14.07
C ASP A 48 -5.65 -10.98 -14.26
N THR A 49 -5.07 -10.21 -13.33
CA THR A 49 -5.03 -8.75 -13.46
C THR A 49 -3.99 -8.31 -14.50
N ASP A 50 -4.43 -7.52 -15.48
CA ASP A 50 -3.56 -6.89 -16.48
C ASP A 50 -2.60 -5.86 -15.86
N GLU A 51 -1.42 -5.70 -16.47
CA GLU A 51 -0.44 -4.68 -16.08
C GLU A 51 -1.00 -3.26 -16.25
N GLY A 52 -0.72 -2.38 -15.29
CA GLY A 52 -1.18 -0.98 -15.29
C GLY A 52 -2.28 -0.72 -14.25
N ILE A 53 -3.16 0.23 -14.53
CA ILE A 53 -4.29 0.60 -13.67
C ILE A 53 -5.57 0.54 -14.51
N ALA A 54 -6.58 -0.17 -14.02
CA ALA A 54 -7.90 -0.26 -14.63
C ALA A 54 -8.99 0.17 -13.64
N LEU A 55 -10.00 0.86 -14.16
CA LEU A 55 -11.19 1.25 -13.43
C LEU A 55 -12.42 0.77 -14.20
N HIS A 56 -13.33 0.09 -13.51
CA HIS A 56 -14.54 -0.43 -14.10
C HIS A 56 -15.76 -0.10 -13.23
N ARG A 57 -16.78 0.50 -13.85
CA ARG A 57 -18.06 0.82 -13.19
C ARG A 57 -19.19 0.10 -13.94
N PRO A 58 -19.68 -1.05 -13.43
CA PRO A 58 -20.79 -1.76 -14.05
C PRO A 58 -22.05 -0.89 -14.07
N ALA A 59 -22.81 -0.92 -15.17
CA ALA A 59 -24.06 -0.15 -15.28
C ALA A 59 -25.18 -0.69 -14.39
N ASP A 60 -25.16 -1.99 -14.10
CA ASP A 60 -26.14 -2.72 -13.28
C ASP A 60 -25.88 -2.62 -11.77
N ARG A 61 -24.68 -2.17 -11.37
CA ARG A 61 -24.27 -2.10 -9.96
C ARG A 61 -23.68 -0.74 -9.64
N GLY A 62 -24.20 -0.06 -8.62
CA GLY A 62 -23.65 1.19 -8.07
C GLY A 62 -22.30 1.01 -7.35
N GLN A 63 -21.32 0.37 -7.99
CA GLN A 63 -19.98 0.11 -7.47
C GLN A 63 -18.95 0.53 -8.52
N THR A 64 -17.79 0.95 -8.04
CA THR A 64 -16.60 1.14 -8.86
C THR A 64 -15.58 0.10 -8.43
N ASN A 65 -15.12 -0.71 -9.36
CA ASN A 65 -14.00 -1.63 -9.16
C ASN A 65 -12.72 -0.98 -9.70
N ALA A 66 -11.62 -1.21 -9.02
CA ALA A 66 -10.28 -0.79 -9.42
C ALA A 66 -9.37 -2.01 -9.41
N ALA A 67 -8.48 -2.08 -10.40
CA ALA A 67 -7.42 -3.08 -10.47
C ALA A 67 -6.11 -2.37 -10.79
N ALA A 68 -5.02 -2.85 -10.21
CA ALA A 68 -3.68 -2.37 -10.54
C ALA A 68 -2.68 -3.51 -10.46
N ARG A 69 -1.77 -3.59 -11.44
CA ARG A 69 -0.63 -4.49 -11.41
C ARG A 69 0.64 -3.79 -11.87
N PHE A 70 1.73 -4.08 -11.19
CA PHE A 70 3.06 -3.56 -11.48
C PHE A 70 4.03 -4.75 -11.56
N ARG A 71 4.66 -4.93 -12.72
CA ARG A 71 5.70 -5.94 -12.91
C ARG A 71 7.00 -5.28 -13.33
N ARG A 72 8.08 -5.53 -12.60
CA ARG A 72 9.40 -4.99 -12.94
C ARG A 72 10.52 -5.93 -12.58
N VAL A 73 11.41 -6.16 -13.53
CA VAL A 73 12.68 -6.85 -13.30
C VAL A 73 13.77 -5.80 -13.08
N ILE A 74 14.39 -5.81 -11.90
CA ILE A 74 15.53 -4.96 -11.56
C ILE A 74 16.79 -5.83 -11.63
N ARG A 75 17.73 -5.45 -12.49
CA ARG A 75 19.01 -6.17 -12.67
C ARG A 75 20.17 -5.33 -12.16
N TRP A 76 21.11 -5.96 -11.47
CA TRP A 76 22.38 -5.33 -11.07
C TRP A 76 23.53 -6.35 -11.10
N GLY A 77 24.53 -6.07 -11.93
CA GLY A 77 25.63 -7.01 -12.18
C GLY A 77 25.10 -8.36 -12.69
N ARG A 78 25.36 -9.43 -11.94
CA ARG A 78 24.91 -10.80 -12.25
C ARG A 78 23.59 -11.19 -11.57
N ASN A 79 23.02 -10.31 -10.76
CA ASN A 79 21.80 -10.59 -9.99
C ASN A 79 20.58 -9.91 -10.64
N ALA A 80 19.41 -10.51 -10.45
CA ALA A 80 18.13 -9.96 -10.87
C ALA A 80 17.05 -10.28 -9.83
N VAL A 81 16.14 -9.32 -9.61
CA VAL A 81 14.93 -9.52 -8.81
C VAL A 81 13.73 -9.09 -9.64
N GLU A 82 12.71 -9.94 -9.67
CA GLU A 82 11.40 -9.63 -10.23
C GLU A 82 10.47 -9.18 -9.11
N ILE A 83 9.85 -8.03 -9.31
CA ILE A 83 8.81 -7.48 -8.45
C ILE A 83 7.52 -7.61 -9.24
N ASP A 84 6.60 -8.46 -8.78
CA ASP A 84 5.22 -8.53 -9.25
C ASP A 84 4.30 -8.16 -8.08
N ALA A 85 3.52 -7.10 -8.26
CA ALA A 85 2.58 -6.61 -7.27
C ALA A 85 1.24 -6.35 -7.93
N ALA A 86 0.19 -7.03 -7.46
CA ALA A 86 -1.19 -6.85 -7.92
C ALA A 86 -2.09 -6.40 -6.76
N ALA A 87 -3.10 -5.59 -7.07
CA ALA A 87 -4.09 -5.11 -6.12
C ALA A 87 -5.47 -4.97 -6.79
N LEU A 88 -6.49 -5.45 -6.09
CA LEU A 88 -7.90 -5.30 -6.48
C LEU A 88 -8.65 -4.52 -5.39
N GLY A 89 -9.49 -3.58 -5.82
CA GLY A 89 -10.29 -2.72 -4.94
C GLY A 89 -11.73 -2.64 -5.40
N ARG A 90 -12.67 -2.60 -4.45
CA ARG A 90 -14.08 -2.38 -4.72
C ARG A 90 -14.63 -1.29 -3.82
N PHE A 91 -15.18 -0.25 -4.45
CA PHE A 91 -15.81 0.87 -3.78
C PHE A 91 -17.30 0.88 -4.07
N ARG A 92 -18.14 0.87 -3.03
CA ARG A 92 -19.60 0.98 -3.14
C ARG A 92 -20.09 1.99 -2.11
N VAL A 93 -20.79 3.01 -2.59
CA VAL A 93 -21.43 4.02 -1.73
C VAL A 93 -22.94 3.79 -1.77
N ARG A 94 -23.56 3.64 -0.61
CA ARG A 94 -25.01 3.53 -0.45
C ARG A 94 -25.49 4.64 0.46
N LYS A 95 -26.52 5.37 0.05
CA LYS A 95 -27.21 6.32 0.92
C LYS A 95 -28.01 5.52 1.96
N ILE A 96 -27.80 5.82 3.23
CA ILE A 96 -28.58 5.28 4.36
C ILE A 96 -29.57 6.35 4.79
#